data_AF-A0A7C1J975-F1
#
_entry.id   AF-A0A7C1J975-F1
#
_cell.length_a   1.000
_cell.length_b   1.000
_cell.length_c   1.000
_cell.angle_alpha   90.00
_cell.angle_beta   90.00
_cell.angle_gamma   90.00
#
_symmetry.space_group_name_H-M   'P 1'
#
loop_
_entity.id
_entity.type
_entity.pdbx_description
1 polymer ?
#
loop_
_entity_poly.entity_id
_entity_poly.type
_entity_poly.pdbx_seq_one_letter_code
_entity_poly.pdbx_strand_id
1 'polypeptide(L)'
;MISKERSDQVFGGVFLIGLAILFLTSYWWPGLLFVLGIAMLAQTYTQGKALTSNTRALILLGLGVLFALAPIASMFGGLPIVPLVLIGIGLYVLFGDRLRGK
;
A
#
# COMPACT_ATOMS: atom_id res chain seq x y z
N MET A 1 -14.19 -1.38 -23.82
CA MET A 1 -14.23 -1.78 -22.39
C MET A 1 -13.78 -3.22 -22.31
N ILE A 2 -12.75 -3.51 -21.51
CA ILE A 2 -12.25 -4.89 -21.34
C ILE A 2 -13.23 -5.65 -20.41
N SER A 3 -13.45 -6.95 -20.65
CA SER A 3 -14.28 -7.78 -19.77
C SER A 3 -13.69 -7.78 -18.34
N LYS A 4 -14.58 -7.86 -17.33
CA LYS A 4 -14.16 -7.93 -15.92
C LYS A 4 -13.13 -9.05 -15.69
N GLU A 5 -13.35 -10.20 -16.32
CA GLU A 5 -12.47 -11.36 -16.29
C GLU A 5 -11.04 -11.05 -16.77
N ARG A 6 -10.90 -10.31 -17.88
CA ARG A 6 -9.58 -9.93 -18.41
C ARG A 6 -8.89 -8.88 -17.54
N SER A 7 -9.64 -8.02 -16.86
CA SER A 7 -9.08 -7.09 -15.86
C SER A 7 -8.54 -7.84 -14.64
N ASP A 8 -9.27 -8.86 -14.17
CA ASP A 8 -8.85 -9.70 -13.05
C ASP A 8 -7.63 -10.57 -13.40
N GLN A 9 -7.54 -11.07 -14.64
CA GLN A 9 -6.34 -11.75 -15.16
C GLN A 9 -5.11 -10.84 -15.14
N VAL A 10 -5.26 -9.56 -15.52
CA VAL A 10 -4.15 -8.60 -15.49
C VAL A 10 -3.70 -8.32 -14.06
N PHE A 11 -4.63 -8.15 -13.12
CA PHE A 11 -4.29 -8.04 -11.70
C PHE A 11 -3.48 -9.26 -11.23
N GLY A 12 -3.98 -10.47 -11.50
CA GLY A 12 -3.33 -11.72 -11.11
C GLY A 12 -1.93 -11.86 -11.71
N GLY A 13 -1.78 -11.57 -13.00
CA GLY A 13 -0.48 -11.62 -13.67
C GLY A 13 0.54 -10.65 -13.07
N VAL A 14 0.15 -9.39 -12.88
CA VAL A 14 1.03 -8.37 -12.28
C VAL A 14 1.37 -8.71 -10.83
N PHE A 15 0.40 -9.21 -10.06
CA PHE A 15 0.61 -9.64 -8.69
C PHE A 15 1.60 -10.80 -8.60
N LEU A 16 1.47 -11.84 -9.44
CA LEU A 16 2.37 -13.00 -9.43
C LEU A 16 3.79 -12.64 -9.87
N ILE A 17 3.94 -11.77 -10.89
CA ILE A 17 5.26 -11.26 -11.28
C ILE A 17 5.89 -10.48 -10.13
N GLY A 18 5.13 -9.58 -9.50
CA GLY A 18 5.60 -8.85 -8.34
C GLY A 18 6.00 -9.79 -7.18
N LEU A 19 5.20 -10.81 -6.91
CA LEU A 19 5.48 -11.80 -5.88
C LEU A 19 6.78 -12.57 -6.17
N ALA A 20 7.02 -12.97 -7.43
CA ALA A 20 8.27 -13.60 -7.83
C ALA A 20 9.49 -12.70 -7.56
N ILE A 21 9.38 -11.39 -7.85
CA ILE A 21 10.44 -10.41 -7.54
C ILE A 21 10.69 -10.33 -6.03
N LEU A 22 9.63 -10.35 -5.21
CA LEU A 22 9.77 -10.31 -3.75
C LEU A 22 10.45 -11.56 -3.18
N PHE A 23 10.16 -12.74 -3.73
CA PHE A 23 10.87 -13.96 -3.36
C PHE A 23 12.37 -13.89 -3.70
N LEU A 24 12.71 -13.36 -4.88
CA LEU A 24 14.11 -13.22 -5.31
C LEU A 24 14.88 -12.19 -4.49
N THR A 25 14.24 -11.08 -4.13
CA THR A 25 14.87 -9.99 -3.38
C THR A 25 14.82 -10.18 -1.87
N SER A 26 14.00 -11.12 -1.37
CA SER A 26 13.67 -11.30 0.06
C SER A 26 13.13 -10.03 0.74
N TYR A 27 12.75 -9.00 -0.04
CA TYR A 27 12.33 -7.71 0.46
C TYR A 27 10.82 -7.65 0.64
N TRP A 28 10.30 -8.48 1.53
CA TRP A 28 8.86 -8.67 1.74
C TRP A 28 8.15 -7.41 2.21
N TRP A 29 8.78 -6.65 3.11
CA TRP A 29 8.24 -5.44 3.68
C TRP A 29 9.18 -4.27 3.41
N PRO A 30 8.70 -3.15 2.84
CA PRO A 30 7.35 -2.83 2.32
C PRO A 30 7.00 -3.39 0.92
N GLY A 31 7.82 -4.25 0.33
CA GLY A 31 7.66 -4.69 -1.08
C GLY A 31 6.26 -5.17 -1.46
N LEU A 32 5.56 -5.90 -0.58
CA LEU A 32 4.16 -6.33 -0.81
C LEU A 32 3.18 -5.18 -1.07
N LEU A 33 3.36 -4.04 -0.40
CA LEU A 33 2.50 -2.87 -0.57
C LEU A 33 2.62 -2.29 -1.99
N PHE A 34 3.85 -2.28 -2.52
CA PHE A 34 4.11 -1.87 -3.89
C PHE A 34 3.51 -2.83 -4.90
N VAL A 35 3.69 -4.13 -4.72
CA VAL A 35 3.13 -5.16 -5.62
C VAL A 35 1.60 -5.06 -5.68
N LEU A 36 0.93 -4.96 -4.53
CA LEU A 36 -0.52 -4.81 -4.48
C LEU A 36 -0.98 -3.48 -5.10
N GLY A 37 -0.34 -2.37 -4.76
CA GLY A 37 -0.66 -1.07 -5.32
C GLY A 37 -0.53 -1.04 -6.85
N ILE A 38 0.58 -1.57 -7.38
CA ILE A 38 0.84 -1.63 -8.83
C ILE A 38 -0.16 -2.57 -9.52
N ALA A 39 -0.45 -3.74 -8.95
CA ALA A 39 -1.43 -4.67 -9.52
C ALA A 39 -2.83 -4.03 -9.61
N MET A 40 -3.25 -3.30 -8.57
CA MET A 40 -4.52 -2.57 -8.56
C MET A 40 -4.54 -1.42 -9.58
N LEU A 41 -3.42 -0.71 -9.77
CA LEU A 41 -3.32 0.31 -10.82
C LEU A 41 -3.39 -0.29 -12.22
N ALA A 42 -2.71 -1.40 -12.47
CA ALA A 42 -2.76 -2.10 -13.76
C ALA A 42 -4.20 -2.58 -14.08
N GLN A 43 -4.90 -3.10 -13.08
CA GLN A 43 -6.32 -3.43 -13.19
C GLN A 43 -7.18 -2.19 -13.52
N THR A 44 -6.92 -1.06 -12.86
CA THR A 44 -7.68 0.19 -13.07
C THR A 44 -7.45 0.77 -14.47
N TYR A 45 -6.21 0.72 -14.94
CA TYR A 45 -5.82 1.15 -16.28
C TYR A 45 -6.54 0.36 -17.36
N THR A 46 -6.63 -0.96 -17.22
CA THR A 46 -7.36 -1.82 -18.17
C THR A 46 -8.87 -1.63 -18.14
N GLN A 47 -9.43 -1.09 -17.05
CA GLN A 47 -10.83 -0.69 -16.99
C GLN A 47 -11.11 0.66 -17.68
N GLY A 48 -10.07 1.35 -18.18
CA GLY A 48 -10.20 2.68 -18.78
C GLY A 48 -10.54 3.78 -17.79
N LYS A 49 -10.35 3.53 -16.49
CA LYS A 49 -10.57 4.52 -15.42
C LYS A 49 -9.28 5.31 -15.19
N ALA A 50 -9.42 6.55 -14.73
CA ALA A 50 -8.27 7.33 -14.30
C ALA A 50 -7.51 6.59 -13.19
N LEU A 51 -6.17 6.61 -13.23
CA LEU A 51 -5.32 6.00 -12.21
C LEU A 51 -5.59 6.60 -10.81
N THR A 52 -6.01 7.87 -10.78
CA THR A 52 -6.41 8.59 -9.56
C THR A 52 -7.72 8.09 -8.96
N SER A 53 -8.55 7.37 -9.73
CA SER A 53 -9.82 6.82 -9.26
C SER A 53 -9.64 5.67 -8.27
N ASN A 54 -8.44 5.07 -8.18
CA ASN A 54 -8.18 3.96 -7.27
C ASN A 54 -7.45 4.45 -6.02
N THR A 55 -8.19 5.13 -5.14
CA THR A 55 -7.68 5.63 -3.85
C THR A 55 -7.00 4.55 -3.03
N ARG A 56 -7.48 3.30 -3.10
CA ARG A 56 -6.89 2.17 -2.36
C ARG A 56 -5.48 1.84 -2.86
N ALA A 57 -5.31 1.78 -4.18
CA ALA A 57 -3.99 1.56 -4.77
C ALA A 57 -3.02 2.68 -4.39
N LEU A 58 -3.47 3.94 -4.41
CA LEU A 58 -2.67 5.09 -4.01
C LEU A 58 -2.29 5.05 -2.53
N ILE A 59 -3.21 4.66 -1.64
CA ILE A 59 -2.93 4.50 -0.21
C ILE A 59 -1.87 3.41 0.00
N LEU A 60 -1.99 2.27 -0.69
CA LEU A 60 -1.00 1.19 -0.59
C LEU A 60 0.39 1.64 -1.07
N LEU A 61 0.47 2.35 -2.19
CA LEU A 61 1.73 2.90 -2.68
C LEU A 61 2.29 3.97 -1.73
N GLY A 62 1.44 4.86 -1.22
CA GLY A 62 1.83 5.88 -0.25
C GLY A 62 2.38 5.26 1.04
N LEU A 63 1.72 4.23 1.56
CA LEU A 63 2.23 3.44 2.69
C LEU A 63 3.54 2.74 2.32
N GLY A 64 3.64 2.13 1.14
CA GLY A 64 4.87 1.51 0.66
C GLY A 64 6.05 2.48 0.68
N VAL A 65 5.86 3.68 0.16
CA VAL A 65 6.86 4.76 0.16
C VAL A 65 7.18 5.20 1.59
N LEU A 66 6.17 5.41 2.43
CA LEU A 66 6.35 5.81 3.83
C LEU A 66 7.24 4.80 4.57
N PHE A 67 6.96 3.51 4.44
CA PHE A 67 7.75 2.46 5.07
C PHE A 67 9.12 2.26 4.43
N ALA A 68 9.27 2.47 3.12
CA ALA A 68 10.55 2.39 2.43
C ALA A 68 11.50 3.50 2.86
N LEU A 69 10.96 4.69 3.14
CA LEU A 69 11.72 5.86 3.59
C LEU A 69 11.91 5.92 5.10
N ALA A 70 11.15 5.15 5.89
CA ALA A 70 11.25 5.14 7.35
C ALA A 70 12.68 4.85 7.89
N PRO A 71 13.44 3.88 7.35
CA PRO A 71 14.82 3.63 7.80
C PRO A 71 15.73 4.83 7.50
N ILE A 72 15.56 5.48 6.35
CA ILE A 72 16.35 6.66 5.96
C ILE A 72 16.07 7.81 6.93
N ALA A 73 14.79 8.04 7.28
CA ALA A 73 14.42 9.08 8.25
C ALA A 73 15.04 8.82 9.64
N SER A 74 15.13 7.56 10.07
CA SER A 74 15.75 7.21 11.35
C SER A 74 17.26 7.48 11.38
N MET A 75 17.95 7.47 10.23
CA MET A 75 19.38 7.78 10.15
C MET A 75 19.71 9.26 10.42
N PHE A 76 18.73 10.17 10.26
CA PHE A 76 18.92 11.62 10.50
C PHE A 76 18.58 12.08 11.93
N GLY A 77 18.58 11.16 12.90
CA GLY A 77 18.33 11.48 14.32
C GLY A 77 16.86 11.49 14.73
N GLY A 78 15.97 10.97 13.88
CA GLY A 78 14.56 10.76 14.24
C GLY A 78 14.40 9.55 15.17
N LEU A 79 13.64 9.72 16.26
CA LEU A 79 12.95 8.61 16.94
C LEU A 79 12.25 7.73 15.88
N PRO A 80 11.98 6.43 16.11
CA PRO A 80 11.17 5.62 15.20
C PRO A 80 9.72 6.14 15.18
N ILE A 81 9.49 7.23 14.46
CA ILE A 81 8.24 8.00 14.44
C ILE A 81 7.14 7.17 13.79
N VAL A 82 7.49 6.26 12.87
CA VAL A 82 6.52 5.42 12.17
C VAL A 82 5.79 4.46 13.12
N PRO A 83 6.47 3.66 13.96
CA PRO A 83 5.81 2.92 15.03
C PRO A 83 4.97 3.80 15.96
N LEU A 84 5.49 4.96 16.39
CA LEU A 84 4.78 5.88 17.28
C LEU A 84 3.50 6.46 16.65
N VAL A 85 3.54 6.82 15.37
CA VAL A 85 2.39 7.31 14.62
C VAL A 85 1.36 6.20 14.40
N LEU A 86 1.80 4.98 14.09
CA LEU A 86 0.89 3.83 13.98
C LEU A 86 0.23 3.49 15.31
N ILE A 87 0.98 3.54 16.41
CA ILE A 87 0.43 3.39 17.76
C ILE A 87 -0.55 4.54 18.05
N GLY A 88 -0.20 5.79 17.72
CA GLY A 88 -1.07 6.94 17.91
C GLY A 88 -2.39 6.85 17.12
N ILE A 89 -2.32 6.45 15.85
CA ILE A 89 -3.49 6.21 15.00
C ILE A 89 -4.31 5.04 15.56
N GLY A 90 -3.66 3.94 15.96
CA GLY A 90 -4.33 2.79 16.58
C GLY A 90 -5.07 3.17 17.86
N LEU A 91 -4.43 3.95 18.74
CA LEU A 91 -5.04 4.49 19.95
C LEU A 91 -6.20 5.45 19.62
N TYR A 92 -6.01 6.32 18.62
CA TYR A 92 -7.07 7.22 18.19
C TYR A 92 -8.27 6.48 17.61
N VAL A 93 -8.09 5.39 16.86
CA VAL A 93 -9.20 4.56 16.38
C VAL A 93 -9.87 3.82 17.52
N LEU A 94 -9.10 3.25 18.46
CA LEU A 94 -9.62 2.43 19.56
C LEU A 94 -10.35 3.27 20.62
N PHE A 95 -9.82 4.45 20.94
CA PHE A 95 -10.32 5.33 21.99
C PHE A 95 -11.04 6.56 21.46
N GLY A 96 -10.97 6.84 20.15
CA GLY A 96 -11.67 7.97 19.52
C GLY A 96 -13.18 7.87 19.64
N ASP A 97 -13.74 6.65 19.58
CA ASP A 97 -15.17 6.43 19.80
C ASP A 97 -15.58 6.67 21.26
N ARG A 98 -14.69 6.47 22.24
CA ARG A 98 -14.91 6.84 23.65
C ARG A 98 -14.76 8.34 23.91
N LEU A 99 -13.92 9.03 23.14
CA LEU A 99 -13.69 10.48 23.25
C LEU A 99 -14.74 11.31 22.49
N ARG A 100 -15.42 10.73 21.49
CA ARG A 100 -16.57 11.31 20.78
C ARG A 100 -17.88 11.16 21.55
N GLY A 101 -17.83 11.31 22.87
CA GLY A 101 -18.96 11.15 23.78
C GLY A 101 -20.27 11.70 23.22
N LYS A 102 -21.23 10.79 23.03
CA LYS A 102 -22.64 11.04 23.35
C LYS A 102 -22.87 10.60 24.79
#